data_AF-A0A374VN21-F1
#
_entry.id   AF-A0A374VN21-F1
#
_cell.length_a   1.000
_cell.length_b   1.000
_cell.length_c   1.000
_cell.angle_alpha   90.00
_cell.angle_beta   90.00
_cell.angle_gamma   90.00
#
_symmetry.space_group_name_H-M   'P 1'
#
loop_
_entity.id
_entity.type
_entity.pdbx_description
1 polymer ?
#
loop_
_entity_poly.entity_id
_entity_poly.type
_entity_poly.pdbx_seq_one_letter_code
_entity_poly.pdbx_strand_id
1 'polypeptide(L)'
;MNRKKIAAGFISFALMMQSCVFAVSAAEENKTANFEYDDFSVSYSVTNSYGNTEVVSLTLTNTGDETIEDWMLYFEPNGNIQYVTNATEMTAENGKMYFKNNGYNADIAPSSAVTFTYAVNDCTEIPDYYALCQTRVEKTEGYDVSLSVGESWGDSFNGSIVITNHTDKPIEAWELSIDTNFTITEISNSWAATVTELDEYQYLLKGTYTSTIAANSSVSLGFIGV
;
A
#
# COMPACT_ATOMS: atom_id res chain seq x y z
N MET A 1 25.91 15.54 -17.03
CA MET A 1 26.10 16.43 -15.85
C MET A 1 24.76 16.55 -15.15
N ASN A 2 24.72 16.28 -13.85
CA ASN A 2 23.59 16.34 -12.92
C ASN A 2 22.43 15.33 -13.10
N ARG A 3 22.54 14.23 -12.34
CA ARG A 3 21.43 13.34 -11.96
C ARG A 3 20.48 14.12 -11.04
N LYS A 4 19.19 14.19 -11.37
CA LYS A 4 18.15 14.52 -10.39
C LYS A 4 17.49 13.21 -9.97
N LYS A 5 17.94 12.69 -8.83
CA LYS A 5 17.20 11.66 -8.10
C LYS A 5 16.05 12.37 -7.39
N ILE A 6 14.82 12.04 -7.75
CA ILE A 6 13.65 12.40 -6.93
C ILE A 6 13.48 11.24 -5.95
N ALA A 7 14.25 11.28 -4.87
CA ALA A 7 13.89 10.53 -3.68
C ALA A 7 12.65 11.22 -3.11
N ALA A 8 11.49 10.58 -3.22
CA ALA A 8 10.29 10.98 -2.50
C ALA A 8 10.50 10.62 -1.03
N GLY A 9 11.28 11.45 -0.33
CA GLY A 9 11.42 11.39 1.10
C GLY A 9 10.20 12.01 1.76
N PHE A 10 9.50 11.22 2.57
CA PHE A 10 8.98 11.70 3.85
C PHE A 10 9.13 10.60 4.89
N ILE A 11 10.26 10.63 5.60
CA ILE A 11 10.22 10.42 7.04
C ILE A 11 10.19 11.83 7.62
N SER A 12 9.01 12.33 7.95
CA SER A 12 8.86 13.50 8.80
C SER A 12 7.83 13.20 9.87
N PHE A 13 8.34 12.90 11.06
CA PHE A 13 7.61 13.06 12.31
C PHE A 13 7.35 14.57 12.51
N ALA A 14 6.12 15.05 12.26
CA ALA A 14 5.48 16.28 12.79
C ALA A 14 4.25 16.60 11.92
N LEU A 15 3.05 16.96 12.41
CA LEU A 15 2.63 17.53 13.69
C LEU A 15 1.46 16.71 14.28
N MET A 16 1.38 16.65 15.62
CA MET A 16 0.16 16.25 16.31
C MET A 16 -0.95 17.26 16.00
N MET A 17 -1.91 16.88 15.15
CA MET A 17 -3.22 17.53 15.15
C MET A 17 -4.08 16.88 16.22
N GLN A 18 -4.72 17.75 17.01
CA GLN A 18 -5.52 17.40 18.16
C GLN A 18 -6.72 16.57 17.70
N SER A 19 -6.74 15.28 18.03
CA SER A 19 -7.90 14.42 17.83
C SER A 19 -9.03 14.88 18.75
N CYS A 20 -10.16 15.27 18.18
CA CYS A 20 -11.39 15.52 18.94
C CYS A 20 -12.03 14.18 19.29
N VAL A 21 -11.77 13.65 20.49
CA VAL A 21 -12.43 12.45 20.99
C VAL A 21 -13.85 12.82 21.45
N PHE A 22 -14.87 12.38 20.72
CA PHE A 22 -16.26 12.43 21.19
C PHE A 22 -16.61 11.10 21.87
N ALA A 23 -16.53 11.06 23.20
CA ALA A 23 -17.11 9.97 23.98
C ALA A 23 -18.60 10.25 24.18
N VAL A 24 -19.47 9.47 23.52
CA VAL A 24 -20.89 9.37 23.89
C VAL A 24 -20.99 8.36 25.05
N SER A 25 -21.79 8.69 26.07
CA SER A 25 -22.08 7.80 27.19
C SER A 25 -23.59 7.68 27.43
N ALA A 26 -24.16 6.49 27.31
CA ALA A 26 -24.65 5.65 28.42
C ALA A 26 -25.78 4.69 27.97
N ALA A 27 -25.47 3.40 27.77
CA ALA A 27 -26.32 2.21 27.97
C ALA A 27 -25.63 0.95 27.41
N GLU A 28 -24.82 0.19 28.19
CA GLU A 28 -23.97 -0.94 27.69
C GLU A 28 -23.50 -0.70 26.24
N GLU A 29 -22.98 0.51 26.00
CA GLU A 29 -22.73 0.99 24.65
C GLU A 29 -21.48 0.29 24.13
N ASN A 30 -21.57 -0.29 22.93
CA ASN A 30 -20.40 -0.79 22.21
C ASN A 30 -19.32 0.29 22.22
N LYS A 31 -18.19 0.01 22.87
CA LYS A 31 -17.03 0.90 22.99
C LYS A 31 -16.56 1.26 21.58
N THR A 32 -16.88 2.48 21.15
CA THR A 32 -16.66 2.97 19.80
C THR A 32 -15.92 4.31 19.84
N ALA A 33 -15.11 4.57 18.82
CA ALA A 33 -14.42 5.84 18.63
C ALA A 33 -14.16 6.09 17.15
N ASN A 34 -14.09 7.35 16.74
CA ASN A 34 -13.69 7.76 15.39
C ASN A 34 -12.55 8.75 15.49
N PHE A 35 -11.58 8.62 14.60
CA PHE A 35 -10.38 9.44 14.52
C PHE A 35 -10.23 9.95 13.09
N GLU A 36 -10.14 11.26 12.94
CA GLU A 36 -10.02 11.93 11.65
C GLU A 36 -8.59 12.46 11.49
N TYR A 37 -8.00 12.21 10.31
CA TYR A 37 -6.72 12.73 9.87
C TYR A 37 -6.90 13.47 8.54
N ASP A 38 -5.82 14.01 7.97
CA ASP A 38 -5.89 14.84 6.75
C ASP A 38 -6.43 14.07 5.54
N ASP A 39 -5.99 12.83 5.35
CA ASP A 39 -6.22 12.00 4.17
C ASP A 39 -6.80 10.60 4.49
N PHE A 40 -7.01 10.28 5.77
CA PHE A 40 -7.73 9.08 6.17
C PHE A 40 -8.51 9.27 7.48
N SER A 41 -9.40 8.33 7.77
CA SER A 41 -10.04 8.22 9.07
C SER A 41 -10.05 6.78 9.57
N VAL A 42 -10.18 6.63 10.89
CA VAL A 42 -10.24 5.32 11.56
C VAL A 42 -11.49 5.26 12.44
N SER A 43 -12.34 4.27 12.19
CA SER A 43 -13.43 3.90 13.08
C SER A 43 -13.07 2.66 13.88
N TYR A 44 -13.15 2.76 15.20
CA TYR A 44 -12.93 1.70 16.17
C TYR A 44 -14.26 1.26 16.76
N SER A 45 -14.50 -0.04 16.86
CA SER A 45 -15.69 -0.59 17.51
C SER A 45 -15.40 -1.92 18.19
N VAL A 46 -15.63 -2.02 19.51
CA VAL A 46 -15.72 -3.32 20.18
C VAL A 46 -17.03 -3.99 19.76
N THR A 47 -16.90 -5.11 19.06
CA THR A 47 -18.02 -5.87 18.49
C THR A 47 -18.44 -7.06 19.35
N ASN A 48 -17.53 -7.54 20.19
CA ASN A 48 -17.79 -8.60 21.17
C ASN A 48 -16.80 -8.47 22.33
N SER A 49 -17.15 -9.02 23.48
CA SER A 49 -16.27 -9.09 24.66
C SER A 49 -16.53 -10.36 25.45
N TYR A 50 -15.47 -11.00 25.92
CA TYR A 50 -15.57 -12.19 26.77
C TYR A 50 -14.40 -12.24 27.75
N GLY A 51 -14.70 -12.36 29.04
CA GLY A 51 -13.66 -12.30 30.07
C GLY A 51 -12.91 -10.96 30.03
N ASN A 52 -11.59 -11.03 29.86
CA ASN A 52 -10.70 -9.88 29.68
C ASN A 52 -10.33 -9.60 28.20
N THR A 53 -11.02 -10.24 27.25
CA THR A 53 -10.78 -10.08 25.82
C THR A 53 -11.83 -9.17 25.18
N GLU A 54 -11.38 -8.18 24.41
CA GLU A 54 -12.20 -7.39 23.49
C GLU A 54 -11.96 -7.86 22.04
N VAL A 55 -13.02 -7.99 21.24
CA VAL A 55 -12.92 -8.20 19.79
C VAL A 55 -13.27 -6.89 19.09
N VAL A 56 -12.27 -6.28 18.49
CA VAL A 56 -12.32 -4.94 17.89
C VAL A 56 -12.42 -5.06 16.38
N SER A 57 -13.42 -4.41 15.80
CA SER A 57 -13.46 -4.10 14.37
C SER A 57 -12.89 -2.69 14.16
N LEU A 58 -11.92 -2.58 13.26
CA LEU A 58 -11.28 -1.33 12.89
C LEU A 58 -11.47 -1.09 11.39
N THR A 59 -12.07 0.04 11.03
CA THR A 59 -12.26 0.47 9.64
C THR A 59 -11.34 1.64 9.34
N LEU A 60 -10.43 1.45 8.38
CA LEU A 60 -9.56 2.47 7.82
C LEU A 60 -10.21 2.99 6.52
N THR A 61 -10.57 4.27 6.49
CA THR A 61 -11.22 4.91 5.34
C THR A 61 -10.28 5.91 4.70
N ASN A 62 -10.16 5.88 3.38
CA ASN A 62 -9.45 6.91 2.62
C ASN A 62 -10.36 8.13 2.43
N THR A 63 -9.99 9.25 3.03
CA THR A 63 -10.70 10.53 2.92
C THR A 63 -9.99 11.52 2.00
N GLY A 64 -8.81 11.17 1.50
CA GLY A 64 -8.06 11.94 0.50
C GLY A 64 -8.48 11.65 -0.94
N ASP A 65 -7.79 12.32 -1.88
CA ASP A 65 -8.07 12.25 -3.32
C ASP A 65 -7.19 11.24 -4.07
N GLU A 66 -6.17 10.68 -3.42
CA GLU A 66 -5.25 9.68 -3.98
C GLU A 66 -5.48 8.31 -3.34
N THR A 67 -5.20 7.24 -4.08
CA THR A 67 -5.28 5.87 -3.54
C THR A 67 -4.25 5.66 -2.43
N ILE A 68 -4.68 5.13 -1.27
CA ILE A 68 -3.75 4.60 -0.26
C ILE A 68 -3.30 3.23 -0.74
N GLU A 69 -2.06 3.12 -1.21
CA GLU A 69 -1.52 1.88 -1.76
C GLU A 69 -0.73 1.09 -0.73
N ASP A 70 -0.81 -0.24 -0.83
CA ASP A 70 -0.14 -1.21 0.05
C ASP A 70 -0.19 -0.80 1.53
N TRP A 71 -1.39 -0.51 2.05
CA TRP A 71 -1.53 0.13 3.35
C TRP A 71 -0.86 -0.65 4.48
N MET A 72 -0.24 0.11 5.39
CA MET A 72 0.35 -0.37 6.64
C MET A 72 -0.09 0.60 7.74
N LEU A 73 -0.80 0.12 8.75
CA LEU A 73 -1.35 0.94 9.82
C LEU A 73 -0.63 0.66 11.14
N TYR A 74 0.00 1.68 11.70
CA TYR A 74 0.56 1.68 13.04
C TYR A 74 -0.47 2.17 14.06
N PHE A 75 -0.60 1.46 15.17
CA PHE A 75 -1.22 1.92 16.42
C PHE A 75 -0.80 1.00 17.57
N GLU A 76 -0.90 1.47 18.81
CA GLU A 76 -0.67 0.66 20.01
C GLU A 76 -1.99 0.06 20.50
N PRO A 77 -2.20 -1.27 20.48
CA PRO A 77 -3.47 -1.88 20.88
C PRO A 77 -3.78 -1.77 22.38
N ASN A 78 -2.83 -1.27 23.18
CA ASN A 78 -2.94 -1.09 24.63
C ASN A 78 -3.35 -2.35 25.41
N GLY A 79 -2.94 -3.51 24.88
CA GLY A 79 -3.17 -4.84 25.42
C GLY A 79 -2.43 -5.91 24.60
N ASN A 80 -2.70 -7.18 24.88
CA ASN A 80 -2.02 -8.31 24.23
C ASN A 80 -2.85 -8.85 23.07
N ILE A 81 -2.39 -8.66 21.82
CA ILE A 81 -3.04 -9.21 20.63
C ILE A 81 -3.09 -10.74 20.71
N GLN A 82 -4.27 -11.30 20.42
CA GLN A 82 -4.50 -12.75 20.36
C GLN A 82 -4.57 -13.24 18.92
N TYR A 83 -5.28 -12.52 18.06
CA TYR A 83 -5.38 -12.80 16.64
C TYR A 83 -5.81 -11.56 15.86
N VAL A 84 -5.53 -11.60 14.56
CA VAL A 84 -5.93 -10.59 13.58
C VAL A 84 -6.58 -11.30 12.38
N THR A 85 -7.60 -10.70 11.79
CA THR A 85 -8.27 -11.19 10.58
C THR A 85 -8.46 -10.07 9.58
N ASN A 86 -8.33 -10.36 8.28
CA ASN A 86 -8.33 -9.37 7.18
C ASN A 86 -7.16 -8.37 7.20
N ALA A 87 -6.16 -8.62 8.06
CA ALA A 87 -4.87 -7.96 8.13
C ALA A 87 -3.86 -8.93 8.76
N THR A 88 -2.58 -8.59 8.68
CA THR A 88 -1.49 -9.35 9.30
C THR A 88 -0.71 -8.44 10.26
N GLU A 89 -0.45 -8.91 11.48
CA GLU A 89 0.45 -8.24 12.42
C GLU A 89 1.90 -8.43 11.96
N MET A 90 2.65 -7.33 11.91
CA MET A 90 4.04 -7.29 11.44
C MET A 90 4.90 -6.54 12.45
N THR A 91 6.20 -6.78 12.41
CA THR A 91 7.19 -6.07 13.24
C THR A 91 8.24 -5.44 12.34
N ALA A 92 8.39 -4.13 12.43
CA ALA A 92 9.43 -3.37 11.73
C ALA A 92 10.82 -3.66 12.32
N GLU A 93 11.89 -3.35 11.57
CA GLU A 93 13.27 -3.59 12.00
C GLU A 93 13.65 -2.86 13.31
N ASN A 94 12.99 -1.73 13.61
CA ASN A 94 13.14 -0.99 14.85
C ASN A 94 12.32 -1.55 16.04
N GLY A 95 11.63 -2.67 15.85
CA GLY A 95 10.83 -3.36 16.86
C GLY A 95 9.38 -2.86 16.99
N LYS A 96 8.97 -1.83 16.23
CA LYS A 96 7.57 -1.36 16.27
C LYS A 96 6.64 -2.33 15.54
N MET A 97 5.52 -2.67 16.18
CA MET A 97 4.46 -3.46 15.57
C MET A 97 3.58 -2.59 14.67
N TYR A 98 3.10 -3.11 13.55
CA TYR A 98 2.10 -2.49 12.70
C TYR A 98 1.22 -3.56 12.05
N PHE A 99 0.09 -3.16 11.49
CA PHE A 99 -0.84 -4.04 10.79
C PHE A 99 -0.72 -3.81 9.29
N LYS A 100 -0.55 -4.87 8.51
CA LYS A 100 -0.45 -4.82 7.06
C LYS A 100 -1.68 -5.46 6.42
N ASN A 101 -2.02 -4.98 5.23
CA ASN A 101 -2.96 -5.63 4.33
C ASN A 101 -2.60 -7.10 4.00
N ASN A 102 -3.54 -7.83 3.39
CA ASN A 102 -3.40 -9.22 2.96
C ASN A 102 -3.25 -9.34 1.41
N GLY A 103 -2.75 -8.31 0.75
CA GLY A 103 -2.58 -8.25 -0.70
C GLY A 103 -3.87 -7.94 -1.47
N TYR A 104 -4.93 -8.73 -1.30
CA TYR A 104 -6.19 -8.50 -2.04
C TYR A 104 -6.94 -7.23 -1.62
N ASN A 105 -6.62 -6.71 -0.43
CA ASN A 105 -7.15 -5.47 0.12
C ASN A 105 -6.04 -4.42 0.29
N ALA A 106 -4.96 -4.51 -0.48
CA ALA A 106 -3.77 -3.65 -0.35
C ALA A 106 -4.07 -2.17 -0.64
N ASP A 107 -4.96 -1.91 -1.59
CA ASP A 107 -5.23 -0.56 -2.06
C ASP A 107 -6.61 -0.08 -1.59
N ILE A 108 -6.67 1.15 -1.10
CA ILE A 108 -7.91 1.82 -0.69
C ILE A 108 -8.09 3.04 -1.57
N ALA A 109 -8.98 2.93 -2.56
CA ALA A 109 -9.32 4.05 -3.44
C ALA A 109 -9.95 5.23 -2.65
N PRO A 110 -9.94 6.46 -3.19
CA PRO A 110 -10.61 7.61 -2.60
C PRO A 110 -12.06 7.29 -2.19
N SER A 111 -12.48 7.77 -1.02
CA SER A 111 -13.81 7.50 -0.43
C SER A 111 -14.15 6.02 -0.18
N SER A 112 -13.17 5.11 -0.28
CA SER A 112 -13.34 3.69 0.04
C SER A 112 -12.72 3.36 1.40
N ALA A 113 -13.01 2.16 1.91
CA ALA A 113 -12.51 1.72 3.21
C ALA A 113 -12.16 0.23 3.23
N VAL A 114 -11.27 -0.13 4.14
CA VAL A 114 -10.97 -1.52 4.52
C VAL A 114 -11.31 -1.71 5.99
N THR A 115 -11.87 -2.86 6.34
CA THR A 115 -12.17 -3.21 7.74
C THR A 115 -11.43 -4.48 8.11
N PHE A 116 -10.65 -4.45 9.17
CA PHE A 116 -10.07 -5.65 9.76
C PHE A 116 -10.49 -5.79 11.23
N THR A 117 -10.29 -6.98 11.78
CA THR A 117 -10.67 -7.29 13.16
C THR A 117 -9.47 -7.84 13.90
N TYR A 118 -9.32 -7.48 15.17
CA TYR A 118 -8.37 -8.11 16.07
C TYR A 118 -9.00 -8.39 17.43
N ALA A 119 -8.50 -9.40 18.12
CA ALA A 119 -8.81 -9.65 19.52
C ALA A 119 -7.64 -9.26 20.40
N VAL A 120 -7.93 -8.57 21.50
CA VAL A 120 -6.94 -8.04 22.43
C VAL A 120 -7.33 -8.38 23.88
N ASN A 121 -6.40 -8.97 24.62
CA ASN A 121 -6.56 -9.23 26.04
C ASN A 121 -6.06 -8.05 26.87
N ASP A 122 -6.69 -7.81 28.00
CA ASP A 122 -6.26 -6.81 28.99
C ASP A 122 -6.11 -5.41 28.38
N CYS A 123 -7.01 -5.07 27.45
CA CYS A 123 -7.07 -3.77 26.79
C CYS A 123 -7.33 -2.68 27.84
N THR A 124 -6.36 -1.80 28.04
CA THR A 124 -6.41 -0.76 29.09
C THR A 124 -7.14 0.49 28.62
N GLU A 125 -7.06 0.83 27.34
CA GLU A 125 -7.71 2.00 26.74
C GLU A 125 -7.86 1.85 25.21
N ILE A 126 -8.72 2.66 24.60
CA ILE A 126 -8.80 2.74 23.12
C ILE A 126 -7.49 3.36 22.62
N PRO A 127 -6.85 2.83 21.56
CA PRO A 127 -5.72 3.49 20.94
C PRO A 127 -6.10 4.91 20.51
N ASP A 128 -5.29 5.90 20.87
CA ASP A 128 -5.57 7.32 20.63
C ASP A 128 -4.78 7.90 19.45
N TYR A 129 -3.88 7.10 18.86
CA TYR A 129 -3.02 7.47 17.76
C TYR A 129 -2.94 6.37 16.69
N TYR A 130 -3.16 6.77 15.44
CA TYR A 130 -3.04 5.93 14.25
C TYR A 130 -2.17 6.63 13.23
N ALA A 131 -1.35 5.86 12.51
CA ALA A 131 -0.53 6.40 11.43
C ALA A 131 -0.39 5.38 10.30
N LEU A 132 -0.62 5.84 9.07
CA LEU A 132 -0.11 5.13 7.89
C LEU A 132 1.43 5.17 7.93
N CYS A 133 2.07 4.02 7.80
CA CYS A 133 3.51 3.88 7.99
C CYS A 133 4.25 3.26 6.79
N GLN A 134 3.56 3.06 5.67
CA GLN A 134 4.18 2.69 4.40
C GLN A 134 4.91 3.88 3.75
N THR A 135 5.93 3.58 2.94
CA THR A 135 6.69 4.60 2.21
C THR A 135 7.18 4.07 0.88
N ARG A 136 7.34 4.96 -0.11
CA ARG A 136 7.98 4.64 -1.39
C ARG A 136 9.49 4.65 -1.20
N VAL A 137 10.15 3.58 -1.68
CA VAL A 137 11.60 3.46 -1.65
C VAL A 137 12.13 3.25 -3.06
N GLU A 138 13.07 4.09 -3.49
CA GLU A 138 13.79 3.90 -4.75
C GLU A 138 14.64 2.63 -4.64
N LYS A 139 14.34 1.63 -5.48
CA LYS A 139 15.12 0.40 -5.57
C LYS A 139 16.19 0.59 -6.65
N THR A 140 17.45 0.32 -6.32
CA THR A 140 18.59 0.48 -7.25
C THR A 140 19.35 -0.81 -7.54
N GLU A 141 19.02 -1.90 -6.84
CA GLU A 141 19.66 -3.21 -6.96
C GLU A 141 18.69 -4.34 -6.59
N GLY A 142 19.09 -5.59 -6.86
CA GLY A 142 18.31 -6.79 -6.53
C GLY A 142 17.13 -7.05 -7.47
N TYR A 143 17.07 -6.37 -8.60
CA TYR A 143 16.12 -6.64 -9.68
C TYR A 143 16.77 -6.36 -11.04
N ASP A 144 16.27 -7.02 -12.07
CA ASP A 144 16.65 -6.77 -13.46
C ASP A 144 15.41 -6.34 -14.27
N VAL A 145 15.62 -5.42 -15.20
CA VAL A 145 14.62 -5.06 -16.22
C VAL A 145 15.17 -5.44 -17.57
N SER A 146 14.42 -6.24 -18.31
CA SER A 146 14.73 -6.60 -19.69
C SER A 146 13.63 -6.12 -20.62
N LEU A 147 14.04 -5.65 -21.78
CA LEU A 147 13.13 -5.32 -22.87
C LEU A 147 13.49 -6.22 -24.06
N SER A 148 12.48 -6.89 -24.62
CA SER A 148 12.61 -7.67 -25.84
C SER A 148 11.67 -7.14 -26.91
N VAL A 149 12.16 -7.15 -28.16
CA VAL A 149 11.36 -6.87 -29.35
C VAL A 149 11.09 -8.20 -30.03
N GLY A 150 9.82 -8.42 -30.36
CA GLY A 150 9.33 -9.60 -31.07
C GLY A 150 9.29 -9.38 -32.57
N GLU A 151 8.12 -9.63 -33.15
CA GLU A 151 7.84 -9.40 -34.57
C GLU A 151 7.69 -7.89 -34.84
N SER A 152 8.06 -7.50 -36.06
CA SER A 152 7.90 -6.13 -36.57
C SER A 152 7.11 -6.16 -37.87
N TRP A 153 6.31 -5.11 -38.09
CA TRP A 153 5.52 -4.91 -39.29
C TRP A 153 5.40 -3.42 -39.62
N GLY A 154 5.92 -3.04 -40.79
CA GLY A 154 6.04 -1.62 -41.13
C GLY A 154 6.94 -0.90 -40.13
N ASP A 155 6.43 0.17 -39.53
CA ASP A 155 7.11 0.94 -38.48
C ASP A 155 6.78 0.43 -37.07
N SER A 156 5.93 -0.60 -36.93
CA SER A 156 5.48 -1.12 -35.63
C SER A 156 6.20 -2.40 -35.22
N PHE A 157 6.19 -2.68 -33.92
CA PHE A 157 6.65 -3.95 -33.36
C PHE A 157 5.88 -4.32 -32.09
N ASN A 158 5.81 -5.61 -31.77
CA ASN A 158 5.42 -6.02 -30.41
C ASN A 158 6.67 -6.15 -29.54
N GLY A 159 6.58 -5.70 -28.30
CA GLY A 159 7.64 -5.81 -27.32
C GLY A 159 7.14 -6.38 -25.99
N SER A 160 8.09 -6.72 -25.13
CA SER A 160 7.83 -7.11 -23.76
C SER A 160 8.86 -6.48 -22.83
N ILE A 161 8.38 -5.91 -21.72
CA ILE A 161 9.19 -5.49 -20.59
C ILE A 161 9.01 -6.54 -19.50
N VAL A 162 10.10 -7.08 -18.97
CA VAL A 162 10.08 -8.04 -17.87
C VAL A 162 10.88 -7.48 -16.72
N ILE A 163 10.25 -7.36 -15.56
CA ILE A 163 10.89 -6.99 -14.29
C ILE A 163 11.06 -8.28 -13.49
N THR A 164 12.31 -8.62 -13.14
CA THR A 164 12.64 -9.81 -12.36
C THR A 164 13.20 -9.40 -11.00
N ASN A 165 12.58 -9.87 -9.92
CA ASN A 165 13.08 -9.69 -8.55
C ASN A 165 14.06 -10.81 -8.21
N HIS A 166 15.27 -10.47 -7.78
CA HIS A 166 16.32 -11.42 -7.37
C HIS A 166 16.53 -11.47 -5.85
N THR A 167 15.70 -10.77 -5.09
CA THR A 167 15.76 -10.77 -3.63
C THR A 167 14.85 -11.83 -3.01
N ASP A 168 15.04 -12.08 -1.72
CA ASP A 168 14.23 -12.96 -0.87
C ASP A 168 12.97 -12.27 -0.32
N LYS A 169 12.81 -10.96 -0.56
CA LYS A 169 11.62 -10.17 -0.20
C LYS A 169 10.84 -9.77 -1.46
N PRO A 170 9.50 -9.63 -1.39
CA PRO A 170 8.73 -9.14 -2.51
C PRO A 170 9.08 -7.67 -2.85
N ILE A 171 8.86 -7.27 -4.10
CA ILE A 171 8.75 -5.87 -4.50
C ILE A 171 7.25 -5.55 -4.54
N GLU A 172 6.78 -4.72 -3.63
CA GLU A 172 5.36 -4.43 -3.44
C GLU A 172 5.02 -3.02 -3.96
N ALA A 173 3.79 -2.87 -4.44
CA ALA A 173 3.28 -1.69 -5.13
C ALA A 173 4.31 -1.05 -6.08
N TRP A 174 4.90 -1.87 -6.98
CA TRP A 174 6.01 -1.41 -7.82
C TRP A 174 5.58 -0.35 -8.84
N GLU A 175 6.52 0.56 -9.10
CA GLU A 175 6.48 1.54 -10.19
C GLU A 175 7.81 1.47 -10.93
N LEU A 176 7.77 1.64 -12.25
CA LEU A 176 8.94 1.64 -13.13
C LEU A 176 8.85 2.82 -14.08
N SER A 177 9.79 3.77 -13.95
CA SER A 177 10.01 4.79 -14.98
C SER A 177 10.97 4.26 -16.03
N ILE A 178 10.61 4.41 -17.30
CA ILE A 178 11.45 4.02 -18.44
C ILE A 178 11.56 5.17 -19.44
N ASP A 179 12.77 5.33 -19.98
CA ASP A 179 13.04 6.15 -21.15
C ASP A 179 13.19 5.22 -22.35
N THR A 180 12.47 5.49 -23.44
CA THR A 180 12.50 4.70 -24.68
C THR A 180 12.99 5.57 -25.85
N ASN A 181 13.07 4.97 -27.03
CA ASN A 181 13.29 5.65 -28.30
C ASN A 181 12.18 5.37 -29.31
N PHE A 182 11.01 4.97 -28.80
CA PHE A 182 9.80 4.57 -29.54
C PHE A 182 8.58 4.94 -28.70
N THR A 183 7.44 5.16 -29.35
CA THR A 183 6.18 5.45 -28.67
C THR A 183 5.46 4.14 -28.33
N ILE A 184 5.00 4.00 -27.09
CA ILE A 184 4.11 2.89 -26.70
C ILE A 184 2.69 3.27 -27.12
N THR A 185 2.12 2.55 -28.09
CA THR A 185 0.79 2.85 -28.64
C THR A 185 -0.31 1.97 -28.06
N GLU A 186 0.04 0.77 -27.59
CA GLU A 186 -0.91 -0.17 -26.99
C GLU A 186 -0.22 -1.04 -25.94
N ILE A 187 -0.95 -1.41 -24.88
CA ILE A 187 -0.53 -2.42 -23.91
C ILE A 187 -1.29 -3.71 -24.18
N SER A 188 -0.59 -4.70 -24.73
CA SER A 188 -1.18 -5.97 -25.18
C SER A 188 -1.68 -6.84 -24.02
N ASN A 189 -1.12 -6.65 -22.82
CA ASN A 189 -1.59 -7.26 -21.57
C ASN A 189 -1.89 -6.19 -20.52
N SER A 190 -2.78 -5.26 -20.86
CA SER A 190 -3.18 -4.07 -20.07
C SER A 190 -3.59 -4.32 -18.62
N TRP A 191 -3.87 -5.57 -18.25
CA TRP A 191 -4.08 -5.94 -16.86
C TRP A 191 -2.77 -5.78 -16.07
N ALA A 192 -1.58 -6.08 -16.61
CA ALA A 192 -0.37 -6.21 -15.80
C ALA A 192 0.03 -4.89 -15.12
N ALA A 193 -0.04 -3.78 -15.86
CA ALA A 193 0.31 -2.46 -15.38
C ALA A 193 -0.49 -1.37 -16.09
N THR A 194 -0.71 -0.25 -15.42
CA THR A 194 -1.06 1.01 -16.08
C THR A 194 0.19 1.65 -16.66
N VAL A 195 0.03 2.40 -17.75
CA VAL A 195 1.13 3.12 -18.40
C VAL A 195 0.70 4.56 -18.58
N THR A 196 1.51 5.48 -18.05
CA THR A 196 1.30 6.93 -18.15
C THR A 196 2.50 7.53 -18.88
N GLU A 197 2.25 8.23 -19.98
CA GLU A 197 3.30 9.02 -20.63
C GLU A 197 3.55 10.29 -19.81
N LEU A 198 4.80 10.49 -19.40
CA LEU A 198 5.24 11.65 -18.62
C LEU A 198 5.76 12.76 -19.54
N ASP A 199 6.48 12.38 -20.60
CA ASP A 199 7.01 13.22 -21.67
C ASP A 199 7.22 12.34 -22.92
N GLU A 200 7.63 12.93 -24.04
CA GLU A 200 7.95 12.20 -25.27
C GLU A 200 8.98 11.08 -24.98
N TYR A 201 8.55 9.84 -25.21
CA TYR A 201 9.34 8.62 -24.94
C TYR A 201 9.68 8.36 -23.47
N GLN A 202 8.99 8.98 -22.52
CA GLN A 202 9.16 8.75 -21.08
C GLN A 202 7.87 8.22 -20.48
N TYR A 203 7.92 7.02 -19.90
CA TYR A 203 6.73 6.34 -19.40
C TYR A 203 6.87 5.93 -17.93
N LEU A 204 5.81 6.10 -17.16
CA LEU A 204 5.62 5.50 -15.84
C LEU A 204 4.71 4.28 -15.96
N LEU A 205 5.26 3.12 -15.61
CA LEU A 205 4.55 1.85 -15.52
C LEU A 205 4.24 1.58 -14.05
N LYS A 206 3.01 1.19 -13.75
CA LYS A 206 2.59 0.90 -12.37
C LYS A 206 1.80 -0.40 -12.31
N GLY A 207 2.24 -1.33 -11.48
CA GLY A 207 1.59 -2.65 -11.37
C GLY A 207 0.14 -2.52 -10.88
N THR A 208 -0.78 -3.28 -11.48
CA THR A 208 -2.18 -3.34 -11.00
C THR A 208 -2.39 -4.61 -10.15
N TYR A 209 -3.02 -5.67 -10.66
CA TYR A 209 -3.09 -6.97 -9.98
C TYR A 209 -1.69 -7.61 -9.81
N THR A 210 -0.68 -7.12 -10.55
CA THR A 210 0.74 -7.51 -10.38
C THR A 210 1.52 -6.58 -9.48
N SER A 211 0.86 -5.72 -8.70
CA SER A 211 1.51 -4.74 -7.81
C SER A 211 2.58 -5.36 -6.91
N THR A 212 2.48 -6.66 -6.64
CA THR A 212 3.52 -7.45 -5.97
C THR A 212 4.27 -8.37 -6.93
N ILE A 213 5.59 -8.20 -7.01
CA ILE A 213 6.54 -9.15 -7.62
C ILE A 213 7.14 -9.99 -6.48
N ALA A 214 6.73 -11.24 -6.36
CA ALA A 214 7.23 -12.14 -5.33
C ALA A 214 8.76 -12.32 -5.38
N ALA A 215 9.34 -12.82 -4.29
CA ALA A 215 10.75 -13.18 -4.23
C ALA A 215 11.15 -14.11 -5.38
N ASN A 216 12.32 -13.87 -5.97
CA ASN A 216 12.87 -14.68 -7.08
C ASN A 216 11.89 -14.92 -8.25
N SER A 217 10.97 -13.98 -8.50
CA SER A 217 9.91 -14.07 -9.51
C SER A 217 9.92 -12.88 -10.46
N SER A 218 9.10 -12.92 -11.52
CA SER A 218 9.04 -11.87 -12.54
C SER A 218 7.61 -11.48 -12.90
N VAL A 219 7.43 -10.24 -13.33
CA VAL A 219 6.23 -9.76 -14.04
C VAL A 219 6.62 -9.35 -15.46
N SER A 220 5.70 -9.53 -16.41
CA SER A 220 5.89 -9.14 -17.80
C SER A 220 4.75 -8.25 -18.29
N LEU A 221 5.10 -7.21 -19.03
CA LEU A 221 4.20 -6.28 -19.71
C LEU A 221 4.51 -6.34 -21.21
N GLY A 222 3.57 -6.82 -22.02
CA GLY A 222 3.59 -6.76 -23.47
C GLY A 222 3.00 -5.45 -23.99
N PHE A 223 3.60 -4.91 -25.04
CA PHE A 223 3.19 -3.64 -25.65
C PHE A 223 3.36 -3.65 -27.17
N ILE A 224 2.73 -2.70 -27.85
CA ILE A 224 3.01 -2.34 -29.25
C ILE A 224 3.75 -1.01 -29.26
N GLY A 225 4.89 -0.98 -29.95
CA GLY A 225 5.73 0.20 -30.15
C GLY A 225 5.76 0.66 -31.61
N VAL A 226 6.03 1.95 -31.82
CA VAL A 226 6.29 2.58 -33.13
C VAL A 226 7.50 3.50 -33.03
#